data_AF-A0A0D0GHQ1-F1
#
_entry.id   AF-A0A0D0GHQ1-F1
#
_cell.length_a   1.000
_cell.length_b   1.000
_cell.length_c   1.000
_cell.angle_alpha   90.00
_cell.angle_beta   90.00
_cell.angle_gamma   90.00
#
_symmetry.space_group_name_H-M   'P 1'
#
loop_
_entity.id
_entity.type
_entity.pdbx_description
1 polymer ?
#
loop_
_entity_poly.entity_id
_entity_poly.type
_entity_poly.pdbx_seq_one_letter_code
_entity_poly.pdbx_strand_id
1 'polypeptide(L)'
;MKRNDIKVVINRDGKYYVSNYCITEFFKIVNQELIFPNEMGNVFINIKSPTYSVSEYETKYKHIYNEYSPNALLTKSASGSSSLKQPLERPLNFLSSKLYVGNYTAYKFWQFSDWRIADGTNSRRGIDRFLYVPEIGIIGGSFDFWFSQLGISTNEIMKNYLSEVIILPISINKINVNQ
;
A
#
# COMPACT_ATOMS: atom_id res chain seq x y z
N MET A 1 -11.46 1.65 -22.55
CA MET A 1 -11.64 0.75 -21.40
C MET A 1 -11.90 1.61 -20.17
N LYS A 2 -13.08 1.53 -19.59
CA LYS A 2 -13.45 2.18 -18.32
C LYS A 2 -12.97 1.30 -17.16
N ARG A 3 -12.72 1.87 -15.99
CA ARG A 3 -12.27 1.11 -14.80
C ARG A 3 -13.22 -0.04 -14.43
N ASN A 4 -14.51 0.14 -14.67
CA ASN A 4 -15.55 -0.87 -14.40
C ASN A 4 -15.59 -2.01 -15.45
N ASP A 5 -14.86 -1.87 -16.55
CA ASP A 5 -14.76 -2.89 -17.59
C ASP A 5 -13.74 -3.98 -17.20
N ILE A 6 -12.88 -3.73 -16.21
CA ILE A 6 -11.91 -4.70 -15.70
C ILE A 6 -12.52 -5.43 -14.51
N LYS A 7 -12.65 -6.75 -14.64
CA LYS A 7 -13.09 -7.64 -13.57
C LYS A 7 -12.05 -8.70 -13.30
N VAL A 8 -11.77 -8.95 -12.03
CA VAL A 8 -11.01 -10.12 -11.61
C VAL A 8 -11.87 -11.36 -11.80
N VAL A 9 -11.36 -12.30 -12.61
CA VAL A 9 -11.96 -13.61 -12.80
C VAL A 9 -11.03 -14.65 -12.19
N ILE A 10 -11.57 -15.48 -11.30
CA ILE A 10 -10.83 -16.56 -10.65
C ILE A 10 -11.40 -17.88 -11.16
N ASN A 11 -10.54 -18.76 -11.66
CA ASN A 11 -10.90 -20.15 -11.93
C ASN A 11 -10.55 -21.02 -10.70
N ARG A 12 -11.53 -21.73 -10.16
CA ARG A 12 -11.34 -22.76 -9.12
C ARG A 12 -12.11 -24.01 -9.55
N ASP A 13 -11.41 -25.13 -9.66
CA ASP A 13 -11.99 -26.45 -9.98
C ASP A 13 -12.89 -26.44 -11.23
N GLY A 14 -12.45 -25.72 -12.28
CA GLY A 14 -13.18 -25.60 -13.55
C GLY A 14 -14.37 -24.63 -13.50
N LYS A 15 -14.63 -23.97 -12.37
CA LYS A 15 -15.66 -22.94 -12.22
C LYS A 15 -15.02 -21.56 -12.22
N TYR A 16 -15.67 -20.61 -12.91
CA TYR A 16 -15.25 -19.22 -12.97
C TYR A 16 -16.06 -18.38 -11.98
N TYR A 17 -15.36 -17.60 -11.18
CA TYR A 17 -15.90 -16.67 -10.20
C TYR A 17 -15.52 -15.25 -10.60
N VAL A 18 -16.47 -14.33 -10.53
CA VAL A 18 -16.23 -12.91 -10.82
C VAL A 18 -16.64 -12.08 -9.61
N SER A 19 -15.84 -11.07 -9.27
CA SER A 19 -16.22 -10.16 -8.20
C SER A 19 -17.39 -9.26 -8.62
N ASN A 20 -18.35 -9.06 -7.72
CA ASN A 20 -19.42 -8.07 -7.89
C ASN A 20 -18.87 -6.63 -7.80
N TYR A 21 -17.82 -6.43 -7.02
CA TYR A 21 -17.16 -5.14 -6.81
C TYR A 21 -15.65 -5.30 -7.00
N CYS A 22 -15.09 -4.59 -7.98
CA CYS A 22 -13.65 -4.61 -8.28
C CYS A 22 -13.14 -3.18 -8.35
N ILE A 23 -12.35 -2.77 -7.36
CA ILE A 23 -11.58 -1.53 -7.47
C ILE A 23 -10.29 -1.89 -8.21
N THR A 24 -10.07 -1.24 -9.34
CA THR A 24 -8.85 -1.42 -10.14
C THR A 24 -7.98 -0.19 -10.00
N GLU A 25 -6.75 -0.41 -9.56
CA GLU A 25 -5.71 0.61 -9.44
C GLU A 25 -4.65 0.40 -10.51
N PHE A 26 -4.14 1.51 -11.04
CA PHE A 26 -3.14 1.50 -12.10
C PHE A 26 -1.91 2.22 -11.62
N PHE A 27 -0.77 1.59 -11.84
CA PHE A 27 0.54 2.15 -11.57
C PHE A 27 1.29 2.31 -12.88
N LYS A 28 2.08 3.37 -13.00
CA LYS A 28 3.01 3.56 -14.10
C LYS A 28 4.40 3.15 -13.64
N ILE A 29 5.03 2.24 -14.36
CA ILE A 29 6.42 1.88 -14.09
C ILE A 29 7.30 3.01 -14.63
N VAL A 30 8.20 3.49 -13.78
CA VAL A 30 9.20 4.52 -14.11
C VAL A 30 10.57 3.98 -13.74
N ASN A 31 11.57 4.30 -14.55
CA ASN A 31 12.93 3.82 -14.36
C ASN A 31 13.91 4.99 -14.44
N GLN A 32 13.86 5.86 -13.44
CA GLN A 32 14.64 7.09 -13.39
C GLN A 32 15.18 7.30 -11.98
N GLU A 33 16.45 7.70 -11.85
CA GLU A 33 16.98 8.08 -10.54
C GLU A 33 16.28 9.36 -10.05
N LEU A 34 15.94 9.38 -8.77
CA LEU A 34 15.32 10.52 -8.11
C LEU A 34 16.24 11.05 -7.04
N ILE A 35 16.23 12.37 -6.82
CA ILE A 35 17.00 12.98 -5.73
C ILE A 35 16.23 12.79 -4.43
N PHE A 36 14.90 12.98 -4.47
CA PHE A 36 14.05 12.88 -3.30
C PHE A 36 12.96 11.82 -3.48
N PRO A 37 12.66 11.00 -2.44
CA PRO A 37 11.62 9.96 -2.53
C PRO A 37 10.25 10.48 -2.97
N ASN A 38 9.88 11.72 -2.59
CA ASN A 38 8.57 12.30 -2.93
C ASN A 38 8.42 12.66 -4.42
N GLU A 39 9.51 12.69 -5.19
CA GLU A 39 9.47 12.88 -6.65
C GLU A 39 8.86 11.68 -7.38
N MET A 40 8.66 10.55 -6.69
CA MET A 40 7.94 9.38 -7.22
C MET A 40 6.47 9.70 -7.54
N GLY A 41 5.89 10.75 -6.94
CA GLY A 41 4.49 11.09 -7.20
C GLY A 41 3.51 10.02 -6.71
N ASN A 42 2.30 10.04 -7.27
CA ASN A 42 1.15 9.32 -6.68
C ASN A 42 0.93 7.89 -7.18
N VAL A 43 1.38 7.56 -8.39
CA VAL A 43 1.09 6.27 -9.03
C VAL A 43 2.32 5.66 -9.70
N PHE A 44 3.54 6.15 -9.43
CA PHE A 44 4.73 5.60 -10.06
C PHE A 44 5.32 4.48 -9.21
N ILE A 45 5.70 3.39 -9.88
CA ILE A 45 6.57 2.34 -9.33
C ILE A 45 7.95 2.61 -9.89
N ASN A 46 8.88 3.01 -9.02
CA ASN A 46 10.24 3.33 -9.42
C ASN A 46 11.25 2.72 -8.45
N ILE A 47 11.88 1.63 -8.87
CA ILE A 47 12.88 0.89 -8.08
C ILE A 47 14.22 1.63 -7.95
N LYS A 48 14.40 2.74 -8.67
CA LYS A 48 15.57 3.63 -8.59
C LYS A 48 15.34 4.87 -7.70
N SER A 49 14.17 4.98 -7.08
CA SER A 49 13.94 6.01 -6.07
C SER A 49 14.80 5.75 -4.82
N PRO A 50 15.26 6.79 -4.12
CA PRO A 50 15.79 6.63 -2.77
C PRO A 50 14.75 5.97 -1.88
N THR A 51 15.22 5.14 -0.96
CA THR A 51 14.36 4.43 0.00
C THR A 51 13.90 5.36 1.10
N TYR A 52 12.64 5.23 1.50
CA TYR A 52 12.09 5.88 2.66
C TYR A 52 10.95 5.02 3.20
N SER A 53 11.04 4.58 4.44
CA SER A 53 10.08 3.65 5.05
C SER A 53 9.01 4.36 5.86
N VAL A 54 7.91 3.66 6.13
CA VAL A 54 6.83 4.15 7.02
C VAL A 54 7.38 4.51 8.39
N SER A 55 8.26 3.68 8.96
CA SER A 55 8.78 3.89 10.31
C SER A 55 9.68 5.13 10.40
N GLU A 56 10.53 5.37 9.40
CA GLU A 56 11.33 6.59 9.29
C GLU A 56 10.43 7.83 9.15
N TYR A 57 9.40 7.74 8.31
CA TYR A 57 8.45 8.83 8.13
C TYR A 57 7.71 9.16 9.42
N GLU A 58 7.11 8.17 10.07
CA GLU A 58 6.34 8.37 11.31
C GLU A 58 7.22 8.85 12.47
N THR A 59 8.46 8.37 12.55
CA THR A 59 9.41 8.83 13.57
C THR A 59 9.70 10.33 13.40
N LYS A 60 9.98 10.75 12.16
CA LYS A 60 10.23 12.17 11.85
C LYS A 60 8.98 13.02 12.05
N TYR A 61 7.83 12.54 11.60
CA TYR A 61 6.56 13.24 11.75
C TYR A 61 6.22 13.45 13.23
N LYS A 62 6.33 12.41 14.05
CA LYS A 62 6.07 12.47 15.49
C LYS A 62 7.06 13.36 16.22
N HIS A 63 8.32 13.39 15.81
CA HIS A 63 9.30 14.32 16.37
C HIS A 63 8.90 15.79 16.14
N ILE A 64 8.36 16.11 14.96
CA ILE A 64 8.00 17.49 14.57
C ILE A 64 6.64 17.91 15.15
N TYR A 65 5.64 17.03 15.07
CA TYR A 65 4.24 17.37 15.35
C TYR A 65 3.68 16.73 16.63
N ASN A 66 4.48 15.91 17.32
CA ASN A 66 4.10 15.19 18.55
C ASN A 66 2.86 14.28 18.40
N GLU A 67 2.61 13.78 17.19
CA GLU A 67 1.49 12.90 16.86
C GLU A 67 1.88 11.98 15.68
N TYR A 68 1.03 10.99 15.36
CA TYR A 68 1.21 10.19 14.15
C TYR A 68 0.69 10.93 12.91
N SER A 69 1.21 10.56 11.75
CA SER A 69 0.80 11.18 10.50
C SER A 69 -0.67 10.88 10.14
N PRO A 70 -1.27 11.66 9.23
CA PRO A 70 -2.59 11.39 8.67
C PRO A 70 -2.72 10.05 7.92
N ASN A 71 -1.60 9.39 7.62
CA ASN A 71 -1.58 8.05 7.03
C ASN A 71 -1.78 6.94 8.05
N ALA A 72 -1.42 7.19 9.32
CA ALA A 72 -1.49 6.18 10.36
C ALA A 72 -2.93 5.71 10.60
N LEU A 73 -3.08 4.44 10.96
CA LEU A 73 -4.39 3.83 11.18
C LEU A 73 -5.17 4.44 12.35
N LEU A 74 -4.45 4.99 13.33
CA LEU A 74 -5.03 5.69 14.49
C LEU A 74 -5.74 6.99 14.13
N THR A 75 -5.40 7.61 12.98
CA THR A 75 -5.94 8.92 12.59
C THR A 75 -7.18 8.80 11.69
N LYS A 76 -7.65 7.57 11.44
CA LYS A 76 -8.82 7.25 10.60
C LYS A 76 -10.08 8.04 10.99
N SER A 77 -10.42 8.06 12.27
CA SER A 77 -11.57 8.81 12.81
C SER A 77 -11.31 10.31 12.97
N ALA A 78 -10.05 10.75 12.93
CA ALA A 78 -9.65 12.16 13.04
C ALA A 78 -9.52 12.86 11.68
N SER A 79 -9.64 12.11 10.58
CA SER A 79 -9.31 12.58 9.23
C SER A 79 -10.33 13.56 8.60
N GLY A 80 -11.43 13.86 9.29
CA GLY A 80 -12.51 14.72 8.80
C GLY A 80 -12.40 16.23 9.11
N SER A 81 -11.42 16.70 9.89
CA SER A 81 -11.46 18.08 10.42
C SER A 81 -10.18 18.92 10.36
N SER A 82 -9.06 18.44 9.79
CA SER A 82 -7.82 19.24 9.74
C SER A 82 -7.39 19.60 8.31
N SER A 83 -7.88 20.74 7.82
CA SER A 83 -7.46 21.32 6.53
C SER A 83 -5.98 21.74 6.50
N LEU A 84 -5.30 21.84 7.64
CA LEU A 84 -3.89 22.29 7.75
C LEU A 84 -2.89 21.15 7.93
N LYS A 85 -3.34 19.93 8.19
CA LYS A 85 -2.47 18.75 8.36
C LYS A 85 -2.55 17.78 7.18
N GLN A 86 -3.47 17.97 6.24
CA GLN A 86 -3.53 17.19 5.01
C GLN A 86 -2.26 17.44 4.20
N PRO A 87 -1.34 16.48 4.16
CA PRO A 87 -0.16 16.60 3.35
C PRO A 87 -0.60 16.12 1.97
N LEU A 88 -0.64 17.07 1.04
CA LEU A 88 -0.68 16.88 -0.41
C LEU A 88 -2.09 16.78 -1.01
N GLU A 89 -2.28 17.53 -2.11
CA GLU A 89 -3.44 17.40 -3.00
C GLU A 89 -3.65 15.96 -3.48
N ARG A 90 -2.60 15.13 -3.47
CA ARG A 90 -2.57 13.77 -4.02
C ARG A 90 -1.73 12.83 -3.13
N PRO A 91 -2.10 11.54 -3.03
CA PRO A 91 -1.27 10.53 -2.38
C PRO A 91 0.15 10.47 -2.97
N LEU A 92 1.12 9.95 -2.21
CA LEU A 92 2.47 9.66 -2.69
C LEU A 92 2.79 8.19 -2.51
N ASN A 93 3.61 7.64 -3.42
CA ASN A 93 4.23 6.33 -3.26
C ASN A 93 5.69 6.48 -2.88
N PHE A 94 6.17 5.57 -2.06
CA PHE A 94 7.55 5.50 -1.62
C PHE A 94 8.08 4.08 -1.76
N LEU A 95 9.31 3.94 -2.25
CA LEU A 95 10.07 2.70 -2.13
C LEU A 95 10.60 2.62 -0.71
N SER A 96 10.32 1.55 0.03
CA SER A 96 10.82 1.35 1.39
C SER A 96 12.10 0.51 1.41
N SER A 97 12.06 -0.64 0.75
CA SER A 97 13.11 -1.65 0.86
C SER A 97 13.01 -2.68 -0.26
N LYS A 98 13.96 -3.63 -0.28
CA LYS A 98 13.92 -4.82 -1.13
C LYS A 98 14.10 -6.08 -0.29
N LEU A 99 13.51 -7.18 -0.73
CA LEU A 99 13.67 -8.50 -0.13
C LEU A 99 13.64 -9.58 -1.20
N TYR A 100 14.05 -10.80 -0.82
CA TYR A 100 13.92 -11.97 -1.67
C TYR A 100 12.61 -12.69 -1.37
N VAL A 101 11.90 -13.07 -2.42
CA VAL A 101 10.66 -13.85 -2.36
C VAL A 101 10.83 -15.03 -3.30
N GLY A 102 11.21 -16.19 -2.75
CA GLY A 102 11.77 -17.29 -3.52
C GLY A 102 13.02 -16.82 -4.30
N ASN A 103 13.03 -17.02 -5.61
CA ASN A 103 14.14 -16.62 -6.49
C ASN A 103 14.02 -15.19 -7.03
N TYR A 104 13.01 -14.43 -6.61
CA TYR A 104 12.77 -13.09 -7.12
C TYR A 104 13.27 -12.01 -6.16
N THR A 105 13.84 -10.94 -6.72
CA THR A 105 14.03 -9.70 -5.96
C THR A 105 12.74 -8.90 -5.99
N ALA A 106 12.09 -8.76 -4.85
CA ALA A 106 10.88 -7.98 -4.68
C ALA A 106 11.20 -6.63 -4.03
N TYR A 107 10.54 -5.59 -4.53
CA TYR A 107 10.66 -4.22 -4.05
C TYR A 107 9.40 -3.84 -3.30
N LYS A 108 9.60 -3.35 -2.08
CA LYS A 108 8.54 -3.02 -1.14
C LYS A 108 8.19 -1.55 -1.25
N PHE A 109 6.93 -1.27 -1.50
CA PHE A 109 6.40 0.08 -1.59
C PHE A 109 5.32 0.31 -0.54
N TRP A 110 5.18 1.57 -0.14
CA TRP A 110 4.07 2.04 0.69
C TRP A 110 3.52 3.36 0.15
N GLN A 111 2.24 3.58 0.39
CA GLN A 111 1.54 4.78 -0.01
C GLN A 111 1.31 5.67 1.21
N PHE A 112 1.64 6.94 1.05
CA PHE A 112 1.28 7.99 1.95
C PHE A 112 0.01 8.68 1.46
N SER A 113 -1.08 8.44 2.19
CA SER A 113 -2.40 9.00 1.90
C SER A 113 -3.14 9.25 3.19
N ASP A 114 -3.84 10.38 3.26
CA ASP A 114 -4.86 10.56 4.29
C ASP A 114 -6.06 9.65 4.04
N TRP A 115 -6.91 9.52 5.05
CA TRP A 115 -8.10 8.67 4.99
C TRP A 115 -9.26 9.29 4.19
N ARG A 116 -9.25 10.61 3.90
CA ARG A 116 -10.23 11.34 3.07
C ARG A 116 -11.69 10.99 3.35
N ILE A 117 -12.07 10.92 4.62
CA ILE A 117 -13.45 10.66 5.05
C ILE A 117 -13.90 11.73 6.03
N ALA A 118 -15.16 12.17 5.88
CA ALA A 118 -15.82 12.98 6.90
C ALA A 118 -16.18 12.11 8.12
N ASP A 119 -16.76 10.93 7.86
CA ASP A 119 -17.21 9.98 8.89
C ASP A 119 -16.88 8.52 8.50
N GLY A 120 -16.62 7.69 9.50
CA GLY A 120 -16.55 6.23 9.35
C GLY A 120 -15.17 5.69 8.93
N THR A 121 -15.14 4.81 7.95
CA THR A 121 -13.91 4.14 7.49
C THR A 121 -13.80 4.18 5.97
N ASN A 122 -12.63 4.56 5.43
CA ASN A 122 -12.44 4.60 3.98
C ASN A 122 -12.24 3.18 3.42
N SER A 123 -13.35 2.50 3.12
CA SER A 123 -13.36 1.18 2.49
C SER A 123 -12.97 1.21 1.01
N ARG A 124 -12.78 2.40 0.44
CA ARG A 124 -12.27 2.62 -0.92
C ARG A 124 -10.80 3.03 -0.93
N ARG A 125 -10.14 2.98 0.23
CA ARG A 125 -8.70 3.18 0.35
C ARG A 125 -8.03 2.03 -0.38
N GLY A 126 -7.12 2.39 -1.27
CA GLY A 126 -6.41 1.48 -2.15
C GLY A 126 -5.46 0.52 -1.45
N ILE A 127 -4.52 -0.02 -2.21
CA ILE A 127 -3.41 -0.76 -1.64
C ILE A 127 -2.52 0.18 -0.82
N ASP A 128 -2.36 -0.09 0.48
CA ASP A 128 -1.53 0.74 1.36
C ASP A 128 -0.05 0.44 1.15
N ARG A 129 0.27 -0.85 0.98
CA ARG A 129 1.63 -1.36 0.76
C ARG A 129 1.60 -2.52 -0.20
N PHE A 130 2.65 -2.63 -1.01
CA PHE A 130 2.72 -3.69 -2.00
C PHE A 130 4.15 -4.14 -2.28
N LEU A 131 4.25 -5.36 -2.82
CA LEU A 131 5.49 -5.92 -3.33
C LEU A 131 5.43 -6.01 -4.84
N TYR A 132 6.44 -5.44 -5.49
CA TYR A 132 6.60 -5.43 -6.93
C TYR A 132 7.85 -6.21 -7.32
N VAL A 133 7.70 -7.10 -8.29
CA VAL A 133 8.79 -7.82 -8.95
C VAL A 133 8.80 -7.40 -10.42
N PRO A 134 9.90 -6.83 -10.96
CA PRO A 134 9.94 -6.31 -12.33
C PRO A 134 9.48 -7.28 -13.42
N GLU A 135 9.75 -8.57 -13.24
CA GLU A 135 9.47 -9.64 -14.20
C GLU A 135 8.01 -10.14 -14.12
N ILE A 136 7.29 -9.82 -13.04
CA ILE A 136 5.96 -10.40 -12.76
C ILE A 136 4.90 -9.31 -12.59
N GLY A 137 5.21 -8.25 -11.86
CA GLY A 137 4.26 -7.22 -11.43
C GLY A 137 4.09 -7.20 -9.91
N ILE A 138 2.93 -6.73 -9.45
CA ILE A 138 2.59 -6.70 -8.02
C ILE A 138 2.23 -8.13 -7.58
N ILE A 139 3.01 -8.67 -6.64
CA ILE A 139 2.85 -10.06 -6.16
C ILE A 139 2.24 -10.13 -4.76
N GLY A 140 2.28 -9.05 -3.99
CA GLY A 140 1.78 -9.01 -2.62
C GLY A 140 1.23 -7.64 -2.28
N GLY A 141 0.31 -7.60 -1.32
CA GLY A 141 -0.39 -6.37 -0.95
C GLY A 141 -0.86 -6.36 0.50
N SER A 142 -1.13 -5.17 1.00
CA SER A 142 -1.75 -4.94 2.29
C SER A 142 -2.82 -3.87 2.16
N PHE A 143 -4.00 -4.16 2.70
CA PHE A 143 -5.17 -3.27 2.69
C PHE A 143 -5.57 -3.04 4.14
N ASP A 144 -5.00 -2.04 4.79
CA ASP A 144 -5.10 -1.88 6.24
C ASP A 144 -6.54 -1.65 6.69
N PHE A 145 -7.34 -0.99 5.85
CA PHE A 145 -8.76 -0.81 6.11
C PHE A 145 -9.48 -2.15 6.30
N TRP A 146 -9.13 -3.17 5.50
CA TRP A 146 -9.78 -4.48 5.52
C TRP A 146 -9.41 -5.23 6.79
N PHE A 147 -8.12 -5.25 7.12
CA PHE A 147 -7.61 -5.89 8.33
C PHE A 147 -8.15 -5.27 9.62
N SER A 148 -8.36 -3.94 9.62
CA SER A 148 -8.94 -3.26 10.78
C SER A 148 -10.35 -3.74 11.14
N GLN A 149 -11.05 -4.42 10.21
CA GLN A 149 -12.39 -4.98 10.45
C GLN A 149 -12.36 -6.37 11.10
N LEU A 150 -11.19 -7.02 11.19
CA LEU A 150 -11.04 -8.39 11.71
C LEU A 150 -10.90 -8.45 13.24
N GLY A 151 -11.13 -7.35 13.96
CA GLY A 151 -11.01 -7.31 15.42
C GLY A 151 -9.56 -7.38 15.94
N ILE A 152 -8.57 -7.09 15.10
CA ILE A 152 -7.15 -7.03 15.48
C ILE A 152 -6.95 -5.85 16.44
N SER A 153 -6.13 -6.05 17.48
CA SER A 153 -5.86 -4.99 18.44
C SER A 153 -5.18 -3.78 17.78
N THR A 154 -5.49 -2.58 18.25
CA THR A 154 -4.91 -1.33 17.75
C THR A 154 -3.37 -1.35 17.76
N ASN A 155 -2.76 -1.93 18.80
CA ASN A 155 -1.30 -2.03 18.91
C ASN A 155 -0.71 -2.95 17.84
N GLU A 156 -1.37 -4.06 17.56
CA GLU A 156 -0.93 -5.01 16.52
C GLU A 156 -1.12 -4.43 15.12
N ILE A 157 -2.22 -3.73 14.87
CA ILE A 157 -2.43 -2.97 13.63
C ILE A 157 -1.31 -1.95 13.44
N MET A 158 -0.96 -1.19 14.49
CA MET A 158 0.14 -0.21 14.40
C MET A 158 1.51 -0.87 14.23
N LYS A 159 1.76 -2.01 14.86
CA LYS A 159 2.97 -2.80 14.62
C LYS A 159 3.05 -3.24 13.17
N ASN A 160 1.94 -3.74 12.60
CA ASN A 160 1.87 -4.13 11.19
C ASN A 160 2.03 -2.93 10.26
N TYR A 161 1.49 -1.77 10.64
CA TYR A 161 1.67 -0.49 9.96
C TYR A 161 3.15 -0.11 9.84
N LEU A 162 3.82 0.02 10.98
CA LEU A 162 5.21 0.48 11.10
C LEU A 162 6.23 -0.51 10.54
N SER A 163 5.97 -1.82 10.68
CA SER A 163 6.78 -2.88 10.07
C SER A 163 6.43 -3.13 8.60
N GLU A 164 5.43 -2.42 8.08
CA GLU A 164 4.95 -2.52 6.72
C GLU A 164 4.64 -3.97 6.31
N VAL A 165 3.84 -4.67 7.11
CA VAL A 165 3.50 -6.09 6.85
C VAL A 165 2.69 -6.22 5.55
N ILE A 166 3.07 -7.18 4.71
CA ILE A 166 2.45 -7.44 3.41
C ILE A 166 2.02 -8.90 3.32
N ILE A 167 0.83 -9.13 2.78
CA ILE A 167 0.35 -10.47 2.47
C ILE A 167 1.09 -10.97 1.23
N LEU A 168 1.73 -12.12 1.37
CA LEU A 168 2.37 -12.82 0.26
C LEU A 168 1.42 -13.85 -0.37
N PRO A 169 1.56 -14.11 -1.67
CA PRO A 169 0.80 -15.16 -2.32
C PRO A 169 1.36 -16.52 -1.88
N ILE A 170 0.51 -17.55 -1.85
CA ILE A 170 0.94 -18.92 -1.52
C ILE A 170 1.94 -19.43 -2.57
N SER A 171 1.70 -19.11 -3.83
CA SER A 171 2.60 -19.44 -4.94
C SER A 171 2.64 -18.32 -5.99
N ILE A 172 3.76 -18.24 -6.71
CA ILE A 172 3.99 -17.36 -7.86
C ILE A 172 4.29 -18.27 -9.05
N ASN A 173 3.51 -18.18 -10.13
CA ASN A 173 3.65 -19.06 -11.30
C ASN A 173 3.70 -20.56 -10.94
N LYS A 174 2.88 -20.99 -9.95
CA LYS A 174 2.84 -22.35 -9.39
C LYS A 174 4.06 -22.78 -8.56
N ILE A 175 4.99 -21.87 -8.28
CA ILE A 175 6.13 -22.09 -7.38
C ILE A 175 5.77 -21.56 -5.99
N ASN A 176 5.85 -22.39 -4.96
CA ASN A 176 5.53 -21.97 -3.59
C ASN A 176 6.51 -20.90 -3.08
N VAL A 177 5.97 -19.89 -2.41
CA VAL A 177 6.76 -18.76 -1.88
C VAL A 177 7.43 -19.08 -0.54
N ASN A 178 6.92 -20.07 0.19
CA ASN A 178 7.37 -20.45 1.54
C ASN A 178 8.36 -21.63 1.54
N GLN A 179 9.09 -21.87 0.46
CA GLN A 179 10.18 -22.88 0.41
C GLN A 179 11.53 -22.22 0.59
#